data_AF-A0A2D9M3A4-F1
#
_entry.id   AF-A0A2D9M3A4-F1
#
_cell.length_a   1.000
_cell.length_b   1.000
_cell.length_c   1.000
_cell.angle_alpha   90.00
_cell.angle_beta   90.00
_cell.angle_gamma   90.00
#
_symmetry.space_group_name_H-M   'P 1'
#
loop_
_entity.id
_entity.type
_entity.pdbx_description
1 polymer ?
#
loop_
_entity_poly.entity_id
_entity_poly.type
_entity_poly.pdbx_seq_one_letter_code
_entity_poly.pdbx_strand_id
1 'polypeptide(L)'
;MTRHTVVMVTTSYPRFPGDTVGTFMEPIARGVAARGHNVHVVAPWHPLIKRASDENGIHFHFFRFCLFTMEQKFFNGFTASRFFL
;
A
#
# COMPACT_ATOMS: atom_id res chain seq x y z
N MET A 1 1.57 26.59 10.17
CA MET A 1 1.02 25.22 10.15
C MET A 1 2.00 24.29 10.85
N THR A 2 1.54 23.43 11.76
CA THR A 2 2.38 22.43 12.42
C THR A 2 2.63 21.26 11.48
N ARG A 3 3.90 20.84 11.37
CA ARG A 3 4.30 19.68 10.56
C ARG A 3 4.17 18.41 11.41
N HIS A 4 3.42 17.44 10.92
CA HIS A 4 3.22 16.14 11.57
C HIS A 4 3.87 15.03 10.73
N THR A 5 4.19 13.93 11.40
CA THR A 5 4.51 12.65 10.74
C THR A 5 3.26 11.79 10.72
N VAL A 6 2.85 11.35 9.55
CA VAL A 6 1.64 10.54 9.34
C VAL A 6 2.07 9.20 8.76
N VAL A 7 1.73 8.12 9.46
CA VAL A 7 1.97 6.74 8.99
C VAL A 7 0.64 6.14 8.55
N MET A 8 0.55 5.77 7.28
CA MET A 8 -0.61 5.14 6.67
C MET A 8 -0.30 3.66 6.47
N VAL A 9 -0.93 2.80 7.29
CA VAL A 9 -0.81 1.35 7.18
C VAL A 9 -1.94 0.84 6.31
N THR A 10 -1.61 0.07 5.28
CA THR A 10 -2.58 -0.40 4.29
C THR A 10 -2.42 -1.88 4.04
N THR A 11 -3.53 -2.55 3.72
CA THR A 11 -3.53 -3.92 3.16
C THR A 11 -3.41 -3.91 1.64
N SER A 12 -3.62 -2.75 1.00
CA SER A 12 -3.49 -2.56 -0.44
C SER A 12 -3.15 -1.11 -0.79
N TYR A 13 -2.29 -0.91 -1.79
CA TYR A 13 -1.88 0.39 -2.31
C TYR A 13 -1.51 0.25 -3.80
N PRO A 14 -1.75 1.25 -4.66
CA PRO A 14 -1.39 1.21 -6.07
C PRO A 14 0.08 0.83 -6.31
N ARG A 15 0.31 -0.25 -7.06
CA ARG A 15 1.66 -0.77 -7.33
C ARG A 15 2.38 0.01 -8.42
N PHE A 16 1.63 0.68 -9.29
CA PHE A 16 2.09 1.51 -10.41
C PHE A 16 0.98 2.52 -10.78
N PRO A 17 1.32 3.61 -11.50
CA PRO A 17 0.32 4.58 -11.96
C PRO A 17 -0.78 3.91 -12.79
N GLY A 18 -2.04 4.12 -12.41
CA GLY A 18 -3.20 3.50 -13.07
C GLY A 18 -3.64 2.16 -12.51
N ASP A 19 -3.00 1.63 -11.47
CA ASP A 19 -3.49 0.46 -10.72
C ASP A 19 -4.82 0.80 -10.02
N THR A 20 -5.83 -0.05 -10.17
CA THR A 20 -7.19 0.16 -9.62
C THR A 20 -7.31 -0.30 -8.16
N VAL A 21 -6.31 -1.02 -7.66
CA VAL A 21 -6.27 -1.52 -6.29
C VAL A 21 -5.85 -0.41 -5.34
N GLY A 22 -6.71 -0.08 -4.36
CA GLY A 22 -6.40 0.91 -3.33
C GLY A 22 -6.25 2.34 -3.87
N THR A 23 -6.76 2.64 -5.08
CA THR A 23 -6.58 3.92 -5.77
C THR A 23 -7.04 5.14 -4.96
N PHE A 24 -7.96 4.97 -4.02
CA PHE A 24 -8.38 6.08 -3.14
C PHE A 24 -7.31 6.48 -2.11
N MET A 25 -6.39 5.57 -1.74
CA MET A 25 -5.34 5.86 -0.75
C MET A 25 -4.30 6.84 -1.26
N GLU A 26 -4.00 6.80 -2.56
CA GLU A 26 -2.96 7.62 -3.18
C GLU A 26 -3.33 9.13 -3.21
N PRO A 27 -4.53 9.55 -3.63
CA PRO A 27 -4.97 10.94 -3.51
C PRO A 27 -5.00 11.45 -2.06
N ILE A 28 -5.38 10.60 -1.09
CA ILE A 28 -5.38 10.98 0.33
C ILE A 28 -3.94 11.23 0.81
N ALA A 29 -3.03 10.29 0.55
CA ALA A 29 -1.62 10.42 0.93
C ALA A 29 -0.98 11.67 0.30
N ARG A 30 -1.24 11.92 -1.00
CA ARG A 30 -0.79 13.13 -1.70
C ARG A 30 -1.37 14.39 -1.08
N GLY A 31 -2.66 14.41 -0.74
CA GLY A 31 -3.30 15.55 -0.09
C GLY A 31 -2.70 15.88 1.28
N VAL A 32 -2.32 14.86 2.06
CA VAL A 32 -1.63 15.02 3.34
C VAL A 32 -0.21 15.57 3.14
N ALA A 33 0.54 15.01 2.19
CA ALA A 33 1.89 15.46 1.85
C ALA A 33 1.91 16.90 1.31
N ALA A 34 0.96 17.26 0.45
CA ALA A 34 0.81 18.61 -0.12
C ALA A 34 0.55 19.70 0.93
N ARG A 35 0.04 19.33 2.13
CA ARG A 35 -0.09 20.24 3.28
C ARG A 35 1.22 20.41 4.07
N GLY A 36 2.33 19.82 3.61
CA GLY A 36 3.64 19.92 4.22
C GLY A 36 3.93 18.90 5.33
N HIS A 37 3.08 17.88 5.48
CA HIS A 37 3.30 16.80 6.44
C HIS A 37 4.27 15.75 5.90
N ASN A 38 4.97 15.06 6.80
CA ASN A 38 5.84 13.95 6.44
C ASN A 38 5.02 12.67 6.37
N VAL A 39 4.86 12.09 5.18
CA VAL A 39 3.96 10.95 4.96
C VAL A 39 4.75 9.67 4.70
N HIS A 40 4.42 8.63 5.45
CA HIS A 40 4.95 7.29 5.26
C HIS A 40 3.81 6.32 4.98
N VAL A 41 3.94 5.53 3.91
CA VAL A 41 3.00 4.47 3.56
C VAL A 41 3.66 3.13 3.82
N VAL A 42 3.00 2.30 4.63
CA VAL A 42 3.41 0.92 4.90
C VAL A 42 2.41 0.01 4.18
N ALA A 43 2.91 -0.77 3.23
CA ALA A 43 2.06 -1.59 2.35
C ALA A 43 2.71 -2.95 2.06
N PRO A 44 1.93 -3.98 1.68
CA PRO A 44 2.48 -5.26 1.28
C PRO A 44 3.35 -5.15 0.03
N TRP A 45 4.47 -5.87 0.03
CA TRP A 45 5.34 -6.01 -1.13
C TRP A 45 4.70 -6.89 -2.20
N HIS A 46 4.93 -6.53 -3.47
CA HIS A 46 4.49 -7.28 -4.64
C HIS A 46 5.55 -7.19 -5.74
N PRO A 47 5.80 -8.25 -6.54
CA PRO A 47 6.84 -8.26 -7.58
C PRO A 47 6.63 -7.22 -8.69
N LEU A 48 5.37 -6.82 -8.93
CA LEU A 48 5.01 -5.81 -9.93
C LEU A 48 5.14 -4.36 -9.45
N ILE A 49 5.63 -4.11 -8.22
CA ILE A 49 5.87 -2.74 -7.76
C ILE A 49 6.97 -2.12 -8.63
N LYS A 50 6.65 -1.01 -9.29
CA LYS A 50 7.58 -0.25 -10.13
C LYS A 50 7.87 1.16 -9.58
N ARG A 51 7.56 1.37 -8.30
CA ARG A 51 7.60 2.70 -7.67
C ARG A 51 8.91 2.89 -6.92
N ALA A 52 9.38 4.13 -6.89
CA ALA A 52 10.52 4.52 -6.07
C ALA A 52 10.15 4.47 -4.58
N SER A 53 11.17 4.42 -3.71
CA SER A 53 10.99 4.47 -2.26
C SER A 53 10.46 5.82 -1.76
N ASP A 54 10.57 6.87 -2.58
CA ASP A 54 9.97 8.18 -2.36
C ASP A 54 9.31 8.67 -3.64
N GLU A 55 8.07 9.13 -3.55
CA GLU A 55 7.37 9.73 -4.69
C GLU A 55 6.35 10.76 -4.20
N ASN A 56 6.37 11.98 -4.76
CA ASN A 56 5.43 13.06 -4.44
C ASN A 56 5.37 13.42 -2.94
N GLY A 57 6.50 13.35 -2.23
CA GLY A 57 6.56 13.62 -0.78
C GLY A 57 5.98 12.50 0.08
N ILE A 58 5.87 11.29 -0.47
CA ILE A 58 5.41 10.09 0.22
C ILE A 58 6.55 9.07 0.22
N HIS A 59 6.91 8.61 1.41
CA HIS A 59 7.90 7.56 1.62
C HIS A 59 7.22 6.19 1.68
N PHE A 60 7.67 5.23 0.85
CA PHE A 60 7.10 3.89 0.77
C PHE A 60 7.94 2.85 1.51
N HIS A 61 7.27 2.07 2.35
CA HIS A 61 7.83 0.96 3.11
C HIS A 61 7.08 -0.33 2.75
N PHE A 62 7.62 -1.09 1.81
CA PHE A 62 7.01 -2.35 1.39
C PHE A 62 7.51 -3.51 2.25
N PHE A 63 6.60 -4.22 2.91
CA PHE A 63 6.94 -5.39 3.73
C PHE A 63 6.48 -6.68 3.07
N ARG A 64 7.27 -7.75 3.20
CA ARG A 64 6.85 -9.09 2.80
C ARG A 64 6.11 -9.73 3.96
N PHE A 65 4.94 -10.30 3.70
CA PHE A 65 4.32 -11.20 4.67
C PHE A 65 5.26 -12.38 4.89
N CYS A 66 5.59 -12.65 6.16
CA CYS A 66 6.31 -13.86 6.51
C CYS A 66 5.35 -15.04 6.34
N LEU A 67 5.46 -15.70 5.19
CA LEU A 67 4.75 -16.94 4.91
C LEU A 67 5.37 -18.05 5.75
N PHE A 68 4.91 -18.22 6.99
CA PHE A 68 4.97 -19.54 7.60
C PHE A 68 3.94 -20.41 6.88
N THR A 69 4.42 -21.10 5.84
CA THR A 69 3.82 -22.30 5.22
C THR A 69 2.31 -22.26 4.98
N MET A 70 1.77 -21.19 4.38
CA MET A 70 0.40 -21.23 3.86
C MET A 70 0.36 -20.59 2.48
N GLU A 71 0.11 -21.44 1.49
CA GLU A 71 0.07 -21.17 0.07
C GLU A 71 -0.55 -19.78 -0.25
N GLN A 72 0.23 -18.95 -0.95
CA GLN A 72 -0.05 -17.57 -1.30
C GLN A 72 -1.15 -17.45 -2.39
N LYS A 73 -2.29 -18.11 -2.18
CA LYS A 73 -3.43 -18.17 -3.12
C LYS A 73 -4.46 -17.06 -2.89
N PHE A 74 -4.49 -16.44 -1.70
CA PHE A 74 -5.57 -15.52 -1.34
C PHE A 74 -5.46 -14.09 -1.93
N PHE A 75 -4.29 -13.68 -2.42
CA PHE A 75 -4.07 -12.29 -2.83
C PHE A 75 -4.34 -11.99 -4.32
N ASN A 76 -4.50 -13.02 -5.16
CA ASN A 76 -4.72 -12.86 -6.61
C ASN A 76 -6.20 -12.87 -7.04
N GLY A 77 -7.14 -12.55 -6.14
CA GLY A 77 -8.54 -12.35 -6.51
C GLY A 77 -9.29 -13.62 -6.97
N PHE A 78 -8.85 -14.81 -6.55
CA PHE A 78 -9.60 -16.05 -6.77
C PHE A 78 -10.43 -16.41 -5.53
N THR A 79 -11.69 -15.97 -5.57
CA THR A 79 -12.89 -16.46 -4.88
C THR A 79 -12.77 -16.94 -3.43
N ALA A 80 -13.21 -16.09 -2.50
CA ALA A 80 -13.61 -16.46 -1.15
C ALA A 80 -14.98 -17.19 -1.13
N SER A 81 -15.09 -18.39 -1.71
CA SER A 81 -16.35 -19.17 -1.64
C SER A 81 -16.22 -20.57 -1.02
N ARG A 82 -15.11 -20.90 -0.36
CA ARG A 82 -14.95 -22.27 0.17
C ARG A 82 -14.16 -22.32 1.47
N PHE A 83 -14.68 -21.67 2.50
CA PHE A 83 -14.25 -21.88 3.89
C PHE A 83 -15.42 -21.94 4.89
N PHE A 84 -16.64 -22.16 4.40
CA PHE A 84 -17.76 -22.66 5.20
C PHE A 84 -18.13 -24.05 4.66
N LEU A 85 -17.52 -25.08 5.23
CA LEU A 85 -18.06 -26.42 5.44
C LEU A 85 -17.29 -27.03 6.60
#